data_AF-A0A7C7TZ95-F1
#
_entry.id   AF-A0A7C7TZ95-F1
#
_cell.length_a   1.000
_cell.length_b   1.000
_cell.length_c   1.000
_cell.angle_alpha   90.00
_cell.angle_beta   90.00
_cell.angle_gamma   90.00
#
_symmetry.space_group_name_H-M   'P 1'
#
loop_
_entity.id
_entity.type
_entity.pdbx_description
1 polymer ?
#
loop_
_entity_poly.entity_id
_entity_poly.type
_entity_poly.pdbx_seq_one_letter_code
_entity_poly.pdbx_strand_id
1 'polypeptide(L)'
;MDGNIADTNRKVQNDRLSELNQSLNKVIAANTRAVELLIDIISSNPERMLMGKENIVIRGDLATYCVPIEPILNRLKSPFSNSETGFDTVEVHPKDHFVRQEVRACIQVDAEEHIPSGDVIASYLLGLSNDMATWTKPNMRPLRDALLQTYGLTTSPLTKPLVKYLKQQHNAEMDVESGCLIMPGTNGFTWRIGFANPLVYGFTIEMKKPRQLNWQLISEDTRTLPSSYRFDNILDSVELIAEFPHSLIENKWEAFPLFRRIVAQQYKPLAKQIYEENCDEDNNTYGSMEHDLTLLEMCIMLDQQIAKLASA
;
A
#
# COMPACT_ATOMS: atom_id res chain seq x y z
N MET A 1 4.04 8.03 68.42
CA MET A 1 3.78 7.00 67.38
C MET A 1 4.21 7.47 66.00
N ASP A 2 4.32 8.78 65.73
CA ASP A 2 4.59 9.33 64.39
C ASP A 2 6.03 9.12 63.86
N GLY A 3 7.04 9.00 64.74
CA GLY A 3 8.42 8.75 64.32
C GLY A 3 8.63 7.38 63.64
N ASN A 4 7.87 6.36 64.07
CA ASN A 4 7.98 5.00 63.53
C ASN A 4 7.34 4.88 62.13
N ILE A 5 6.30 5.69 61.86
CA ILE A 5 5.65 5.76 60.55
C ILE A 5 6.54 6.51 59.55
N ALA A 6 7.20 7.59 59.97
CA ALA A 6 8.14 8.33 59.14
C ALA A 6 9.35 7.49 58.71
N ASP A 7 9.94 6.73 59.63
CA ASP A 7 11.07 5.83 59.33
C ASP A 7 10.67 4.67 58.42
N THR A 8 9.47 4.11 58.62
CA THR A 8 8.93 3.07 57.74
C THR A 8 8.68 3.59 56.33
N ASN A 9 8.10 4.78 56.19
CA ASN A 9 7.87 5.43 54.89
C ASN A 9 9.18 5.74 54.17
N ARG A 10 10.19 6.22 54.89
CA ARG A 10 11.52 6.51 54.33
C ARG A 10 12.21 5.24 53.82
N LYS A 11 12.09 4.13 54.55
CA LYS A 11 12.60 2.83 54.11
C LYS A 11 11.92 2.34 52.84
N VAL A 12 10.57 2.34 52.82
CA VAL A 12 9.78 1.96 51.63
C VAL A 12 10.11 2.85 50.43
N GLN A 13 10.32 4.16 50.64
CA GLN A 13 10.72 5.07 49.58
C GLN A 13 12.12 4.75 49.02
N ASN A 14 13.08 4.46 49.89
CA ASN A 14 14.43 4.08 49.47
C ASN A 14 14.44 2.74 48.73
N ASP A 15 13.64 1.77 49.18
CA ASP A 15 13.50 0.47 48.51
C ASP A 15 12.93 0.65 47.09
N ARG A 16 11.85 1.44 46.95
CA ARG A 16 11.27 1.80 45.65
C ARG A 16 12.24 2.56 44.74
N LEU A 17 13.04 3.46 45.30
CA LEU A 17 14.06 4.20 44.56
C LEU A 17 15.18 3.26 44.06
N SER A 18 15.56 2.28 44.87
CA SER A 18 16.52 1.24 44.49
C SER A 18 15.99 0.37 43.35
N GLU A 19 14.73 -0.08 43.43
CA GLU A 19 14.06 -0.84 42.37
C GLU A 19 13.96 -0.04 41.06
N LEU A 20 13.63 1.26 41.15
CA LEU A 20 13.61 2.15 40.00
C LEU A 20 15.00 2.29 39.38
N ASN A 21 16.03 2.55 40.19
CA ASN A 21 17.41 2.66 39.71
C ASN A 21 17.88 1.36 39.05
N GLN A 22 17.55 0.20 39.63
CA GLN A 22 17.87 -1.09 39.03
C GLN A 22 17.16 -1.27 37.68
N SER A 23 15.90 -0.86 37.58
CA SER A 23 15.12 -0.95 36.34
C SER A 23 15.68 -0.01 35.26
N LEU A 24 16.00 1.23 35.60
CA LEU A 24 16.62 2.20 34.70
C LEU A 24 17.99 1.71 34.19
N ASN A 25 18.83 1.18 35.09
CA ASN A 25 20.14 0.65 34.71
C ASN A 25 20.04 -0.56 33.76
N LYS A 26 19.02 -1.42 33.92
CA LYS A 26 18.77 -2.52 32.97
C LYS A 26 18.45 -2.00 31.57
N VAL A 27 17.61 -0.97 31.48
CA VAL A 27 17.24 -0.34 30.19
C VAL A 27 18.47 0.30 29.52
N ILE A 28 19.28 1.04 30.28
CA ILE A 28 20.50 1.68 29.78
C ILE A 28 21.49 0.62 29.26
N ALA A 29 21.72 -0.45 30.02
CA ALA A 29 22.61 -1.53 29.61
C ALA A 29 22.11 -2.26 28.36
N ALA A 30 20.81 -2.49 28.24
CA ALA A 30 20.21 -3.10 27.05
C ALA A 30 20.40 -2.23 25.80
N ASN A 31 20.10 -0.92 25.89
CA ASN A 31 20.32 0.00 24.77
C ASN A 31 21.79 0.12 24.38
N THR A 32 22.72 0.09 25.35
CA THR A 32 24.17 0.13 25.07
C THR A 32 24.60 -1.07 24.23
N ARG A 33 24.19 -2.28 24.64
CA ARG A 33 24.47 -3.51 23.87
C ARG A 33 23.83 -3.49 22.49
N ALA A 34 22.63 -2.95 22.36
CA ALA A 34 21.95 -2.87 21.08
C ALA A 34 22.67 -1.91 20.12
N VAL A 35 23.27 -0.82 20.61
CA VAL A 35 24.13 0.07 19.81
C VAL A 35 25.43 -0.61 19.40
N GLU A 36 26.06 -1.38 20.29
CA GLU A 36 27.25 -2.18 19.94
C GLU A 36 26.91 -3.19 18.83
N LEU A 37 25.77 -3.89 18.96
CA LEU A 37 25.27 -4.82 17.95
C LEU A 37 25.03 -4.13 16.60
N LEU A 38 24.48 -2.91 16.59
CA LEU A 38 24.29 -2.13 15.36
C LEU A 38 25.63 -1.86 14.65
N ILE A 39 26.64 -1.42 15.40
CA ILE A 39 27.99 -1.18 14.86
C ILE A 39 28.59 -2.47 14.32
N ASP A 40 28.43 -3.58 15.05
CA ASP A 40 28.91 -4.89 14.65
C ASP A 40 28.22 -5.39 13.37
N ILE A 41 26.91 -5.20 13.23
CA ILE A 41 26.14 -5.57 12.03
C ILE A 41 26.66 -4.81 10.81
N ILE A 42 26.84 -3.50 10.92
CA ILE A 42 27.33 -2.66 9.83
C ILE A 42 28.77 -3.08 9.47
N SER A 43 29.63 -3.22 10.47
CA SER A 43 31.06 -3.54 10.29
C SER A 43 31.29 -4.95 9.74
N SER A 44 30.41 -5.90 10.08
CA SER A 44 30.50 -7.30 9.62
C SER A 44 29.93 -7.51 8.22
N ASN A 45 29.22 -6.54 7.65
CA ASN A 45 28.57 -6.65 6.34
C ASN A 45 28.99 -5.51 5.39
N PRO A 46 30.30 -5.28 5.14
CA PRO A 46 30.77 -4.12 4.38
C PRO A 46 30.30 -4.10 2.92
N GLU A 47 29.99 -5.26 2.34
CA GLU A 47 29.47 -5.34 0.97
C GLU A 47 27.99 -4.94 0.87
N ARG A 48 27.22 -5.11 1.94
CA ARG A 48 25.78 -4.79 1.98
C ARG A 48 25.45 -3.50 2.70
N MET A 49 26.29 -3.06 3.65
CA MET A 49 26.05 -1.86 4.45
C MET A 49 27.26 -0.95 4.39
N LEU A 50 27.06 0.27 3.89
CA LEU A 50 28.11 1.27 3.70
C LEU A 50 27.72 2.56 4.42
N MET A 51 28.71 3.22 5.02
CA MET A 51 28.51 4.53 5.63
C MET A 51 28.64 5.63 4.57
N GLY A 52 27.54 6.30 4.26
CA GLY A 52 27.52 7.56 3.54
C GLY A 52 27.86 8.74 4.45
N LYS A 53 27.79 9.96 3.91
CA LYS A 53 28.10 11.18 4.67
C LYS A 53 27.07 11.44 5.77
N GLU A 54 25.79 11.24 5.47
CA GLU A 54 24.66 11.55 6.37
C GLU A 54 23.66 10.39 6.47
N ASN A 55 23.96 9.26 5.82
CA ASN A 55 23.07 8.13 5.63
C ASN A 55 23.82 6.80 5.69
N ILE A 56 23.11 5.74 6.10
CA ILE A 56 23.55 4.35 5.95
C ILE A 56 23.02 3.86 4.60
N VAL A 57 23.91 3.48 3.69
CA VAL A 57 23.57 2.88 2.41
C VAL A 57 23.46 1.38 2.59
N ILE A 58 22.29 0.82 2.28
CA ILE A 58 22.02 -0.61 2.37
C ILE A 58 21.76 -1.16 0.97
N ARG A 59 22.57 -2.12 0.53
CA ARG A 59 22.38 -2.86 -0.72
C ARG A 59 21.58 -4.12 -0.44
N GLY A 60 20.29 -4.06 -0.73
CA GLY A 60 19.41 -5.22 -0.71
C GLY A 60 19.57 -6.08 -1.97
N ASP A 61 18.77 -7.14 -2.04
CA ASP A 61 18.68 -8.02 -3.18
C ASP A 61 17.76 -7.46 -4.28
N LEU A 62 16.80 -6.59 -3.92
CA LEU A 62 15.86 -5.93 -4.83
C LEU A 62 16.24 -4.48 -5.13
N ALA A 63 16.73 -3.72 -4.15
CA ALA A 63 17.02 -2.28 -4.32
C ALA A 63 18.19 -1.81 -3.44
N THR A 64 18.61 -0.55 -3.65
CA THR A 64 19.53 0.14 -2.76
C THR A 64 18.76 1.17 -1.93
N TYR A 65 19.02 1.21 -0.63
CA TYR A 65 18.32 2.05 0.34
C TYR A 65 19.27 3.06 0.99
N CYS A 66 18.84 4.30 1.18
CA CYS A 66 19.56 5.28 1.99
C CYS A 66 18.75 5.62 3.24
N VAL A 67 19.25 5.16 4.39
CA VAL A 67 18.63 5.41 5.70
C VAL A 67 19.28 6.63 6.34
N PRO A 68 18.54 7.72 6.62
CA PRO A 68 19.13 8.90 7.24
C PRO A 68 19.56 8.61 8.68
N ILE A 69 20.76 9.05 9.06
CA ILE A 69 21.33 8.79 10.40
C ILE A 69 20.73 9.74 11.44
N GLU A 70 20.57 11.02 11.09
CA GLU A 70 20.15 12.07 12.03
C GLU A 70 18.81 11.75 12.72
N PRO A 71 17.77 11.26 12.03
CA PRO A 71 16.51 10.86 12.67
C PRO A 71 16.66 9.71 13.67
N ILE A 72 17.55 8.75 13.39
CA ILE A 72 17.84 7.64 14.31
C ILE A 72 18.50 8.19 15.58
N LEU A 73 19.50 9.06 15.43
CA LEU A 73 20.20 9.69 16.55
C LEU A 73 19.27 10.56 17.39
N ASN A 74 18.37 11.32 16.77
CA ASN A 74 17.46 12.21 17.50
C ASN A 74 16.47 11.43 18.37
N ARG A 75 15.97 10.29 17.88
CA ARG A 75 15.12 9.39 18.69
C ARG A 75 15.85 8.80 19.89
N LEU A 76 17.13 8.46 19.73
CA LEU A 76 17.96 7.98 20.84
C LEU A 76 18.25 9.09 21.85
N LYS A 77 18.44 10.33 21.39
CA LYS A 77 18.66 11.50 22.28
C LYS A 77 17.40 11.90 23.03
N SER A 78 16.25 11.88 22.37
CA SER A 78 14.97 12.28 22.95
C SER A 78 13.83 11.47 22.32
N PRO A 79 13.14 10.62 23.09
CA PRO A 79 12.02 9.82 22.58
C PRO A 79 10.81 10.67 22.17
N PHE A 80 10.81 11.97 22.48
CA PHE A 80 9.75 12.92 22.14
C PHE A 80 10.17 13.97 21.11
N SER A 81 11.39 13.87 20.55
CA SER A 81 11.93 14.91 19.65
C SER A 81 11.23 14.98 18.30
N ASN A 82 10.50 13.94 17.90
CA ASN A 82 9.74 13.91 16.66
C ASN A 82 8.24 13.99 16.98
N SER A 83 7.54 14.94 16.36
CA SER A 83 6.09 15.11 16.48
C SER A 83 5.29 14.01 15.76
N GLU A 84 5.96 13.18 14.95
CA GLU A 84 5.38 12.09 14.18
C GLU A 84 5.85 10.73 14.72
N THR A 85 4.95 9.75 14.76
CA THR A 85 5.21 8.39 15.23
C THR A 85 5.77 7.53 14.08
N GLY A 86 6.74 6.64 14.37
CA GLY A 86 7.34 5.71 13.38
C GLY A 86 8.58 6.27 12.67
N PHE A 87 9.43 5.43 12.06
CA PHE A 87 10.71 5.83 11.42
C PHE A 87 10.50 6.81 10.24
N ASP A 88 11.50 7.65 9.99
CA ASP A 88 11.49 8.58 8.86
C ASP A 88 11.51 7.82 7.52
N THR A 89 11.09 8.50 6.46
CA THR A 89 11.09 7.92 5.11
C THR A 89 12.50 7.53 4.68
N VAL A 90 12.63 6.36 4.08
CA VAL A 90 13.88 5.89 3.46
C VAL A 90 13.83 6.05 1.97
N GLU A 91 14.96 6.47 1.42
CA GLU A 91 15.15 6.62 -0.01
C GLU A 91 15.37 5.24 -0.63
N VAL A 92 14.65 4.97 -1.71
CA VAL A 92 14.68 3.73 -2.48
C VAL A 92 15.21 4.06 -3.86
N HIS A 93 16.29 3.38 -4.23
CA HIS A 93 16.97 3.52 -5.51
C HIS A 93 17.04 2.19 -6.24
N PRO A 94 17.18 2.20 -7.58
CA PRO A 94 17.55 1.01 -8.33
C PRO A 94 18.79 0.34 -7.73
N LYS A 95 18.85 -0.99 -7.82
CA LYS A 95 19.89 -1.81 -7.17
C LYS A 95 21.30 -1.40 -7.57
N ASP A 96 21.46 -0.97 -8.81
CA ASP A 96 22.73 -0.79 -9.50
C ASP A 96 23.25 0.66 -9.51
N HIS A 97 22.40 1.66 -9.20
CA HIS A 97 22.82 3.07 -9.22
C HIS A 97 21.89 3.99 -8.42
N PHE A 98 22.41 5.15 -8.04
CA PHE A 98 21.62 6.23 -7.44
C PHE A 98 20.91 7.06 -8.51
N VAL A 99 19.68 7.46 -8.22
CA VAL A 99 18.86 8.35 -9.05
C VAL A 99 18.64 9.67 -8.33
N ARG A 100 18.45 10.76 -9.10
CA ARG A 100 18.23 12.11 -8.54
C ARG A 100 16.81 12.35 -8.01
N GLN A 101 15.85 11.60 -8.52
CA GLN A 101 14.46 11.62 -8.08
C GLN A 101 14.16 10.25 -7.52
N GLU A 102 14.51 10.09 -6.26
CA GLU A 102 14.32 8.85 -5.51
C GLU A 102 12.89 8.70 -5.04
N VAL A 103 12.47 7.44 -4.88
CA VAL A 103 11.20 7.12 -4.22
C VAL A 103 11.44 7.08 -2.71
N ARG A 104 10.48 7.54 -1.92
CA ARG A 104 10.56 7.55 -0.46
C ARG A 104 9.51 6.64 0.14
N ALA A 105 9.92 5.80 1.09
CA ALA A 105 9.06 4.79 1.70
C ALA A 105 9.09 4.86 3.24
N CYS A 106 7.92 4.86 3.86
CA CYS A 106 7.78 4.70 5.31
C CYS A 106 7.85 3.21 5.67
N ILE A 107 9.06 2.67 5.81
CA ILE A 107 9.24 1.24 6.12
C ILE A 107 9.28 1.08 7.64
N GLN A 108 8.29 0.37 8.19
CA GLN A 108 8.16 0.12 9.62
C GLN A 108 8.37 -1.37 9.91
N VAL A 109 9.04 -1.67 11.02
CA VAL A 109 9.18 -3.04 11.53
C VAL A 109 8.15 -3.24 12.63
N ASP A 110 7.46 -4.37 12.62
CA ASP A 110 6.63 -4.78 13.75
C ASP A 110 7.57 -5.06 14.93
N ALA A 111 7.55 -4.19 15.92
CA ALA A 111 8.30 -4.34 17.15
C ALA A 111 7.35 -4.35 18.33
N GLU A 112 7.49 -5.34 19.20
CA GLU A 112 6.78 -5.37 20.47
C GLU A 112 7.38 -4.31 21.42
N GLU A 113 6.55 -3.73 22.30
CA GLU A 113 6.96 -2.64 23.21
C GLU A 113 8.15 -3.01 24.12
N HIS A 114 8.36 -4.30 24.38
CA HIS A 114 9.41 -4.79 25.27
C HIS A 114 10.78 -4.91 24.57
N ILE A 115 10.85 -4.73 23.25
CA ILE A 115 12.09 -4.85 22.47
C ILE A 115 12.91 -3.55 22.61
N PRO A 116 14.21 -3.63 22.96
CA PRO A 116 15.08 -2.45 23.00
C PRO A 116 15.12 -1.70 21.67
N SER A 117 15.14 -0.37 21.73
CA SER A 117 15.12 0.49 20.54
C SER A 117 16.23 0.17 19.52
N GLY A 118 17.44 -0.16 19.99
CA GLY A 118 18.54 -0.55 19.12
C GLY A 118 18.32 -1.86 18.39
N ASP A 119 17.62 -2.84 19.00
CA ASP A 119 17.28 -4.12 18.36
C ASP A 119 16.24 -3.91 17.26
N VAL A 120 15.31 -2.96 17.45
CA VAL A 120 14.35 -2.55 16.40
C VAL A 120 15.08 -1.94 15.21
N ILE A 121 16.03 -1.03 15.46
CA ILE A 121 16.86 -0.43 14.40
C ILE A 121 17.70 -1.52 13.71
N ALA A 122 18.27 -2.46 14.45
CA ALA A 122 19.09 -3.53 13.89
C ALA A 122 18.26 -4.43 12.97
N SER A 123 17.08 -4.84 13.45
CA SER A 123 16.11 -5.62 12.68
C SER A 123 15.66 -4.88 11.44
N TYR A 124 15.49 -3.56 11.53
CA TYR A 124 15.17 -2.71 10.40
C TYR A 124 16.26 -2.72 9.32
N LEU A 125 17.52 -2.45 9.67
CA LEU A 125 18.63 -2.44 8.73
C LEU A 125 18.84 -3.83 8.09
N LEU A 126 18.75 -4.89 8.89
CA LEU A 126 18.83 -6.27 8.41
C LEU A 126 17.66 -6.64 7.50
N GLY A 127 16.46 -6.16 7.82
CA GLY A 127 15.26 -6.37 7.00
C GLY A 127 15.39 -5.75 5.62
N LEU A 128 15.95 -4.54 5.52
CA LEU A 128 16.27 -3.90 4.23
C LEU A 128 17.40 -4.61 3.48
N SER A 129 18.42 -5.06 4.20
CA SER A 129 19.50 -5.87 3.62
C SER A 129 18.98 -7.20 3.05
N ASN A 130 17.91 -7.75 3.61
CA ASN A 130 17.23 -8.97 3.15
C ASN A 130 15.82 -8.66 2.58
N ASP A 131 15.71 -7.60 1.78
CA ASP A 131 14.47 -7.12 1.18
C ASP A 131 13.68 -8.19 0.41
N MET A 132 14.35 -9.16 -0.22
CA MET A 132 13.73 -10.30 -0.91
C MET A 132 12.82 -11.15 0.00
N ALA A 133 13.19 -11.32 1.27
CA ALA A 133 12.35 -12.00 2.25
C ALA A 133 11.33 -11.03 2.85
N THR A 134 11.80 -9.81 3.19
CA THR A 134 11.02 -8.82 3.92
C THR A 134 9.83 -8.30 3.10
N TRP A 135 9.98 -8.05 1.80
CA TRP A 135 8.93 -7.43 0.98
C TRP A 135 7.62 -8.24 0.91
N THR A 136 7.66 -9.54 1.21
CA THR A 136 6.48 -10.42 1.25
C THR A 136 5.67 -10.32 2.55
N LYS A 137 6.17 -9.65 3.58
CA LYS A 137 5.50 -9.52 4.88
C LYS A 137 4.25 -8.63 4.77
N PRO A 138 3.16 -8.91 5.51
CA PRO A 138 1.91 -8.16 5.38
C PRO A 138 2.08 -6.63 5.55
N ASN A 139 2.81 -6.22 6.59
CA ASN A 139 3.09 -4.81 6.94
C ASN A 139 4.05 -4.08 5.97
N MET A 140 4.66 -4.79 5.01
CA MET A 140 5.65 -4.21 4.09
C MET A 140 5.03 -3.60 2.82
N ARG A 141 3.75 -3.19 2.88
CA ARG A 141 3.08 -2.52 1.74
C ARG A 141 3.83 -1.27 1.26
N PRO A 142 4.32 -0.37 2.13
CA PRO A 142 5.09 0.80 1.69
C PRO A 142 6.37 0.43 0.92
N LEU A 143 7.03 -0.67 1.30
CA LEU A 143 8.20 -1.17 0.57
C LEU A 143 7.79 -1.70 -0.81
N ARG A 144 6.70 -2.45 -0.92
CA ARG A 144 6.19 -2.96 -2.21
C ARG A 144 5.85 -1.82 -3.16
N ASP A 145 5.12 -0.82 -2.67
CA ASP A 145 4.71 0.34 -3.47
C ASP A 145 5.93 1.13 -3.95
N ALA A 146 6.92 1.34 -3.07
CA ALA A 146 8.14 2.05 -3.44
C ALA A 146 8.99 1.30 -4.47
N LEU A 147 9.10 -0.03 -4.34
CA LEU A 147 9.79 -0.88 -5.32
C LEU A 147 9.08 -0.84 -6.69
N LEU A 148 7.75 -0.89 -6.71
CA LEU A 148 6.97 -0.76 -7.94
C LEU A 148 7.11 0.61 -8.57
N GLN A 149 7.15 1.67 -7.78
CA GLN A 149 7.36 3.02 -8.29
C GLN A 149 8.79 3.22 -8.82
N THR A 150 9.77 2.54 -8.20
CA THR A 150 11.19 2.59 -8.61
C THR A 150 11.42 1.89 -9.96
N TYR A 151 10.84 0.71 -10.15
CA TYR A 151 11.12 -0.13 -11.33
C TYR A 151 10.00 -0.13 -12.39
N GLY A 152 8.80 0.30 -12.02
CA GLY A 152 7.60 0.05 -12.80
C GLY A 152 7.34 -1.45 -12.99
N LEU A 153 6.71 -1.79 -14.11
CA LEU A 153 6.43 -3.17 -14.52
C LEU A 153 7.39 -3.68 -15.59
N THR A 154 8.52 -2.99 -15.75
CA THR A 154 9.58 -3.41 -16.67
C THR A 154 10.44 -4.52 -16.05
N THR A 155 11.25 -5.18 -16.88
CA THR A 155 12.15 -6.22 -16.42
C THR A 155 13.19 -5.64 -15.46
N SER A 156 13.19 -6.13 -14.22
CA SER A 156 13.98 -5.60 -13.11
C SER A 156 14.24 -6.69 -12.06
N PRO A 157 15.06 -6.44 -11.02
CA PRO A 157 15.20 -7.35 -9.88
C PRO A 157 13.87 -7.70 -9.20
N LEU A 158 12.85 -6.82 -9.30
CA LEU A 158 11.52 -7.03 -8.73
C LEU A 158 10.65 -8.01 -9.54
N THR A 159 10.91 -8.20 -10.83
CA THR A 159 10.02 -8.92 -11.75
C THR A 159 9.72 -10.36 -11.30
N LYS A 160 10.75 -11.17 -11.04
CA LYS A 160 10.56 -12.57 -10.60
C LYS A 160 9.83 -12.66 -9.24
N PRO A 161 10.23 -11.91 -8.20
CA PRO A 161 9.50 -11.83 -6.94
C PRO A 161 8.03 -11.43 -7.12
N LEU A 162 7.76 -10.40 -7.92
CA LEU A 162 6.41 -9.88 -8.17
C LEU A 162 5.50 -10.94 -8.80
N VAL A 163 5.97 -11.59 -9.87
CA VAL A 163 5.22 -12.68 -10.54
C VAL A 163 4.91 -13.80 -9.55
N LYS A 164 5.91 -14.21 -8.75
CA LYS A 164 5.73 -15.26 -7.73
C LYS A 164 4.70 -14.85 -6.67
N TYR A 165 4.78 -13.62 -6.17
CA TYR A 165 3.85 -13.10 -5.16
C TYR A 165 2.41 -13.07 -5.68
N LEU A 166 2.21 -12.51 -6.87
CA LEU A 166 0.90 -12.43 -7.52
C LEU A 166 0.29 -13.82 -7.79
N LYS A 167 1.11 -14.80 -8.21
CA LYS A 167 0.67 -16.18 -8.37
C LYS A 167 0.28 -16.82 -7.04
N GLN A 168 1.03 -16.54 -5.96
CA GLN A 168 0.76 -17.11 -4.64
C GLN A 168 -0.47 -16.52 -3.95
N GLN A 169 -0.65 -15.20 -4.04
CA GLN A 169 -1.74 -14.50 -3.35
C GLN A 169 -3.07 -14.56 -4.11
N HIS A 170 -3.03 -14.45 -5.45
CA HIS A 170 -4.24 -14.28 -6.26
C HIS A 170 -4.37 -15.32 -7.38
N ASN A 171 -3.49 -16.32 -7.44
CA ASN A 171 -3.41 -17.26 -8.58
C ASN A 171 -3.27 -16.54 -9.93
N ALA A 172 -2.68 -15.35 -9.93
CA ALA A 172 -2.48 -14.54 -11.12
C ALA A 172 -1.28 -15.02 -11.96
N GLU A 173 -1.44 -15.04 -13.27
CA GLU A 173 -0.42 -15.35 -14.26
C GLU A 173 -0.02 -14.05 -14.96
N MET A 174 1.20 -13.60 -14.68
CA MET A 174 1.75 -12.36 -15.23
C MET A 174 2.80 -12.69 -16.28
N ASP A 175 2.58 -12.19 -17.50
CA ASP A 175 3.54 -12.22 -18.59
C ASP A 175 4.04 -10.80 -18.85
N VAL A 176 5.31 -10.60 -18.54
CA VAL A 176 5.98 -9.30 -18.56
C VAL A 176 6.34 -8.92 -19.99
N GLU A 177 6.58 -9.88 -20.87
CA GLU A 177 6.95 -9.62 -22.27
C GLU A 177 5.72 -9.15 -23.08
N SER A 178 4.58 -9.82 -22.90
CA SER A 178 3.31 -9.36 -23.48
C SER A 178 2.68 -8.19 -22.71
N GLY A 179 3.21 -7.90 -21.52
CA GLY A 179 2.72 -6.89 -20.59
C GLY A 179 1.26 -7.08 -20.21
N CYS A 180 0.90 -8.31 -19.84
CA CYS A 180 -0.43 -8.63 -19.36
C CYS A 180 -0.39 -9.52 -18.11
N LEU A 181 -1.44 -9.41 -17.30
CA LEU A 181 -1.69 -10.22 -16.13
C LEU A 181 -3.10 -10.79 -16.24
N ILE A 182 -3.24 -12.10 -16.04
CA ILE A 182 -4.51 -12.81 -16.06
C ILE A 182 -4.76 -13.42 -14.69
N MET A 183 -5.96 -13.28 -14.15
CA MET A 183 -6.29 -13.83 -12.84
C MET A 183 -7.75 -14.26 -12.74
N PRO A 184 -8.07 -15.23 -11.87
CA PRO A 184 -9.46 -15.53 -11.54
C PRO A 184 -10.07 -14.39 -10.71
N GLY A 185 -11.34 -14.11 -10.97
CA GLY A 185 -12.20 -13.35 -10.07
C GLY A 185 -13.23 -14.26 -9.40
N THR A 186 -14.16 -13.67 -8.67
CA THR A 186 -15.25 -14.41 -8.03
C THR A 186 -16.27 -14.93 -9.06
N ASN A 187 -17.11 -15.89 -8.65
CA ASN A 187 -18.17 -16.48 -9.49
C ASN A 187 -17.70 -17.04 -10.85
N GLY A 188 -16.42 -17.43 -10.96
CA GLY A 188 -15.82 -18.02 -12.16
C GLY A 188 -15.50 -17.01 -13.27
N PHE A 189 -15.52 -15.70 -12.96
CA PHE A 189 -15.00 -14.69 -13.86
C PHE A 189 -13.48 -14.80 -13.97
N THR A 190 -12.94 -14.35 -15.11
CA THR A 190 -11.50 -14.23 -15.33
C THR A 190 -11.22 -12.82 -15.81
N TRP A 191 -10.19 -12.20 -15.25
CA TRP A 191 -9.81 -10.83 -15.51
C TRP A 191 -8.46 -10.76 -16.18
N ARG A 192 -8.28 -9.77 -17.03
CA ARG A 192 -7.01 -9.43 -17.67
C ARG A 192 -6.69 -7.97 -17.43
N ILE A 193 -5.47 -7.71 -16.96
CA ILE A 193 -4.90 -6.38 -16.79
C ILE A 193 -3.75 -6.23 -17.78
N GLY A 194 -3.87 -5.30 -18.73
CA GLY A 194 -2.82 -4.91 -19.65
C GLY A 194 -2.03 -3.71 -19.11
N PHE A 195 -0.71 -3.78 -19.22
CA PHE A 195 0.23 -2.74 -18.77
C PHE A 195 1.38 -2.45 -19.76
N ALA A 196 1.39 -3.06 -20.94
CA ALA A 196 2.38 -2.80 -21.98
C ALA A 196 2.00 -1.69 -22.97
N ASN A 197 0.76 -1.16 -22.94
CA ASN A 197 0.32 -0.19 -23.94
C ASN A 197 0.96 1.19 -23.68
N PRO A 198 1.89 1.68 -24.52
CA PRO A 198 2.58 2.95 -24.29
C PRO A 198 1.69 4.18 -24.52
N LEU A 199 0.51 4.00 -25.13
CA LEU A 199 -0.46 5.07 -25.37
C LEU A 199 -1.40 5.30 -24.18
N VAL A 200 -1.30 4.43 -23.18
CA VAL A 200 -2.15 4.41 -21.99
C VAL A 200 -1.27 4.68 -20.78
N TYR A 201 -1.77 5.50 -19.88
CA TYR A 201 -1.01 5.89 -18.69
C TYR A 201 -1.33 5.00 -17.47
N GLY A 202 -2.53 4.44 -17.42
CA GLY A 202 -2.96 3.46 -16.42
C GLY A 202 -2.88 2.02 -16.93
N PHE A 203 -3.91 1.25 -16.59
CA PHE A 203 -4.04 -0.14 -16.99
C PHE A 203 -5.23 -0.31 -17.94
N THR A 204 -5.13 -1.28 -18.84
CA THR A 204 -6.27 -1.76 -19.62
C THR A 204 -6.92 -2.91 -18.86
N ILE A 205 -8.24 -2.86 -18.66
CA ILE A 205 -8.99 -3.88 -17.92
C ILE A 205 -9.99 -4.58 -18.81
N GLU A 206 -9.93 -5.90 -18.82
CA GLU A 206 -10.81 -6.77 -19.59
C GLU A 206 -11.31 -7.94 -18.75
N MET A 207 -12.48 -8.47 -19.12
CA MET A 207 -13.09 -9.58 -18.41
C MET A 207 -13.53 -10.71 -19.35
N LYS A 208 -13.68 -11.89 -18.76
CA LYS A 208 -14.33 -13.06 -19.33
C LYS A 208 -15.26 -13.65 -18.28
N LYS A 209 -16.51 -13.88 -18.67
CA LYS A 209 -17.44 -14.69 -17.86
C LYS A 209 -17.13 -16.18 -18.01
N PRO A 210 -17.67 -17.03 -17.11
CA PRO A 210 -17.56 -18.48 -17.27
C PRO A 210 -17.98 -18.92 -18.68
N ARG A 211 -17.12 -19.72 -19.34
CA ARG A 211 -17.34 -20.31 -20.67
C ARG A 211 -17.33 -19.32 -21.85
N GLN A 212 -16.96 -18.05 -21.64
CA GLN A 212 -16.77 -17.09 -22.74
C GLN A 212 -15.33 -17.16 -23.28
N LEU A 213 -15.19 -17.20 -24.61
CA LEU A 213 -13.90 -17.29 -25.28
C LEU A 213 -13.24 -15.93 -25.51
N ASN A 214 -14.02 -14.90 -25.81
CA ASN A 214 -13.52 -13.56 -26.16
C ASN A 214 -13.41 -12.67 -24.92
N TRP A 215 -12.36 -11.86 -24.85
CA TRP A 215 -12.23 -10.81 -23.83
C TRP A 215 -13.24 -9.70 -24.11
N GLN A 216 -13.87 -9.19 -23.05
CA GLN A 216 -14.70 -8.00 -23.10
C GLN A 216 -13.97 -6.85 -22.41
N LEU A 217 -13.77 -5.77 -23.16
CA LEU A 217 -13.15 -4.55 -22.66
C LEU A 217 -14.05 -3.84 -21.65
N ILE A 218 -13.47 -3.48 -20.51
CA ILE A 218 -14.11 -2.67 -19.47
C ILE A 218 -13.58 -1.23 -19.54
N SER A 219 -12.25 -1.09 -19.58
CA SER A 219 -11.57 0.21 -19.59
C SER A 219 -10.28 0.10 -20.39
N GLU A 220 -10.06 1.04 -21.31
CA GLU A 220 -8.79 1.15 -22.06
C GLU A 220 -7.67 1.71 -21.20
N ASP A 221 -8.00 2.71 -20.36
CA ASP A 221 -7.09 3.38 -19.44
C ASP A 221 -7.79 3.65 -18.10
N THR A 222 -7.33 3.00 -17.04
CA THR A 222 -7.85 3.22 -15.68
C THR A 222 -7.72 4.65 -15.17
N ARG A 223 -6.80 5.49 -15.69
CA ARG A 223 -6.70 6.90 -15.29
C ARG A 223 -7.85 7.76 -15.79
N THR A 224 -8.59 7.31 -16.79
CA THR A 224 -9.81 8.01 -17.24
C THR A 224 -11.00 7.77 -16.32
N LEU A 225 -10.86 6.81 -15.41
CA LEU A 225 -11.88 6.49 -14.44
C LEU A 225 -11.81 7.49 -13.26
N PRO A 226 -12.96 7.80 -12.62
CA PRO A 226 -13.01 8.61 -11.41
C PRO A 226 -11.88 8.32 -10.41
N SER A 227 -11.31 9.37 -9.82
CA SER A 227 -10.19 9.30 -8.86
C SER A 227 -10.53 8.52 -7.58
N SER A 228 -11.81 8.20 -7.35
CA SER A 228 -12.24 7.33 -6.26
C SER A 228 -11.83 5.86 -6.45
N TYR A 229 -11.35 5.48 -7.63
CA TYR A 229 -10.93 4.11 -7.90
C TYR A 229 -9.48 3.85 -7.54
N ARG A 230 -9.25 2.77 -6.77
CA ARG A 230 -7.93 2.33 -6.31
C ARG A 230 -7.18 1.55 -7.41
N PHE A 231 -6.75 2.25 -8.45
CA PHE A 231 -5.90 1.68 -9.52
C PHE A 231 -4.50 2.32 -9.55
N ASP A 232 -3.99 2.71 -8.39
CA ASP A 232 -2.70 3.44 -8.27
C ASP A 232 -1.52 2.59 -8.74
N ASN A 233 -1.52 1.30 -8.41
CA ASN A 233 -0.53 0.35 -8.90
C ASN A 233 -1.12 -1.04 -9.19
N ILE A 234 -0.27 -1.94 -9.70
CA ILE A 234 -0.70 -3.28 -10.11
C ILE A 234 -1.22 -4.13 -8.94
N LEU A 235 -0.67 -3.96 -7.73
CA LEU A 235 -1.10 -4.72 -6.56
C LEU A 235 -2.50 -4.27 -6.12
N ASP A 236 -2.75 -2.96 -6.05
CA ASP A 236 -4.09 -2.43 -5.77
C ASP A 236 -5.12 -2.92 -6.80
N SER A 237 -4.72 -2.86 -8.07
CA SER A 237 -5.58 -3.28 -9.17
C SER A 237 -5.96 -4.76 -9.05
N VAL A 238 -4.99 -5.61 -8.69
CA VAL A 238 -5.19 -7.05 -8.51
C VAL A 238 -6.04 -7.34 -7.27
N GLU A 239 -5.72 -6.74 -6.13
CA GLU A 239 -6.46 -6.92 -4.87
C GLU A 239 -7.93 -6.53 -5.05
N LEU A 240 -8.19 -5.42 -5.75
CA LEU A 240 -9.53 -4.94 -6.03
C LEU A 240 -10.29 -5.85 -7.02
N ILE A 241 -9.66 -6.20 -8.14
CA ILE A 241 -10.34 -6.94 -9.22
C ILE A 241 -10.55 -8.42 -8.85
N ALA A 242 -9.70 -9.00 -8.01
CA ALA A 242 -9.87 -10.38 -7.54
C ALA A 242 -11.23 -10.59 -6.86
N GLU A 243 -11.76 -9.56 -6.19
CA GLU A 243 -13.07 -9.61 -5.52
C GLU A 243 -14.25 -9.44 -6.49
N PHE A 244 -14.02 -9.06 -7.74
CA PHE A 244 -15.09 -8.87 -8.73
C PHE A 244 -15.58 -10.18 -9.35
N PRO A 245 -16.91 -10.37 -9.54
CA PRO A 245 -17.97 -9.38 -9.35
C PRO A 245 -18.64 -9.35 -7.96
N HIS A 246 -18.22 -10.17 -6.99
CA HIS A 246 -18.84 -10.24 -5.65
C HIS A 246 -18.86 -8.88 -4.93
N SER A 247 -17.74 -8.17 -4.84
CA SER A 247 -17.71 -6.86 -4.17
C SER A 247 -18.48 -5.77 -4.92
N LEU A 248 -18.74 -5.93 -6.24
CA LEU A 248 -19.61 -5.02 -7.01
C LEU A 248 -21.09 -5.11 -6.59
N ILE A 249 -21.47 -6.19 -5.92
CA ILE A 249 -22.79 -6.38 -5.32
C ILE A 249 -22.81 -5.76 -3.93
N GLU A 250 -21.87 -6.13 -3.07
CA GLU A 250 -21.94 -5.76 -1.64
C GLU A 250 -21.64 -4.27 -1.39
N ASN A 251 -20.72 -3.68 -2.16
CA ASN A 251 -20.20 -2.36 -1.87
C ASN A 251 -20.89 -1.27 -2.72
N LYS A 252 -22.10 -0.90 -2.31
CA LYS A 252 -23.00 0.04 -3.02
C LYS A 252 -22.44 1.46 -3.18
N TRP A 253 -21.65 1.92 -2.21
CA TRP A 253 -21.26 3.33 -2.04
C TRP A 253 -19.86 3.68 -2.56
N GLU A 254 -18.94 2.71 -2.67
CA GLU A 254 -17.63 2.88 -3.35
C GLU A 254 -17.76 2.66 -4.86
N ALA A 255 -18.88 3.12 -5.41
CA ALA A 255 -19.46 2.67 -6.66
C ALA A 255 -18.43 2.66 -7.79
N PHE A 256 -18.30 1.49 -8.45
CA PHE A 256 -17.70 1.37 -9.77
C PHE A 256 -18.75 1.44 -10.88
N PRO A 257 -19.47 2.56 -11.16
CA PRO A 257 -20.57 2.59 -12.13
C PRO A 257 -20.25 1.92 -13.46
N LEU A 258 -19.05 2.15 -13.99
CA LEU A 258 -18.63 1.56 -15.26
C LEU A 258 -18.53 0.03 -15.15
N PHE A 259 -17.82 -0.48 -14.14
CA PHE A 259 -17.71 -1.92 -13.91
C PHE A 259 -19.07 -2.53 -13.60
N ARG A 260 -19.86 -1.94 -12.70
CA ARG A 260 -21.21 -2.41 -12.34
C ARG A 260 -22.09 -2.51 -13.58
N ARG A 261 -22.13 -1.47 -14.42
CA ARG A 261 -22.93 -1.44 -15.65
C ARG A 261 -22.50 -2.53 -16.63
N ILE A 262 -21.20 -2.67 -16.91
CA ILE A 262 -20.72 -3.62 -17.91
C ILE A 262 -20.84 -5.07 -17.39
N VAL A 263 -20.50 -5.32 -16.13
CA VAL A 263 -20.62 -6.63 -15.50
C VAL A 263 -22.08 -7.06 -15.37
N ALA A 264 -23.01 -6.15 -15.03
CA ALA A 264 -24.43 -6.44 -14.91
C ALA A 264 -25.06 -6.95 -16.22
N GLN A 265 -24.57 -6.50 -17.39
CA GLN A 265 -25.01 -7.03 -18.68
C GLN A 265 -24.77 -8.55 -18.81
N GLN A 266 -23.79 -9.07 -18.07
CA GLN A 266 -23.37 -10.48 -18.13
C GLN A 266 -23.63 -11.24 -16.81
N TYR A 267 -24.00 -10.56 -15.72
CA TYR A 267 -24.15 -11.14 -14.39
C TYR A 267 -25.50 -10.76 -13.76
N LYS A 268 -26.45 -11.71 -13.83
CA LYS A 268 -27.85 -11.52 -13.40
C LYS A 268 -28.01 -11.05 -11.94
N PRO A 269 -27.27 -11.56 -10.94
CA PRO A 269 -27.42 -11.11 -9.56
C PRO A 269 -27.15 -9.61 -9.40
N LEU A 270 -26.09 -9.11 -10.05
CA LEU A 270 -25.77 -7.69 -10.06
C LEU A 270 -26.80 -6.86 -10.84
N ALA A 271 -27.29 -7.36 -11.98
CA ALA A 271 -28.35 -6.69 -12.73
C ALA A 271 -29.66 -6.56 -11.92
N LYS A 272 -30.04 -7.62 -11.20
CA LYS A 272 -31.21 -7.63 -10.33
C LYS A 272 -31.07 -6.59 -9.22
N GLN A 273 -29.91 -6.54 -8.58
CA GLN A 273 -29.64 -5.57 -7.53
C GLN A 273 -29.68 -4.12 -8.04
N ILE A 274 -29.04 -3.83 -9.18
CA ILE A 274 -29.10 -2.49 -9.79
C ILE A 274 -30.55 -2.11 -10.13
N TYR A 275 -31.37 -3.07 -10.57
CA TYR A 275 -32.79 -2.83 -10.80
C TYR A 275 -33.54 -2.50 -9.51
N GLU A 276 -33.36 -3.30 -8.45
CA GLU A 276 -33.95 -3.05 -7.12
C GLU A 276 -33.55 -1.66 -6.58
N GLU A 277 -32.26 -1.28 -6.70
CA GLU A 277 -31.73 0.03 -6.30
C GLU A 277 -32.41 1.20 -7.04
N ASN A 278 -32.77 1.04 -8.31
CA ASN A 278 -33.43 2.09 -9.09
C ASN A 278 -34.95 2.14 -8.89
N CYS A 279 -35.55 1.09 -8.33
CA CYS A 279 -37.00 1.00 -8.10
C CYS A 279 -37.43 1.42 -6.68
N ASP A 280 -36.50 1.50 -5.72
CA ASP A 280 -36.76 2.01 -4.37
C ASP A 280 -36.80 3.55 -4.38
N GLU A 281 -38.00 4.14 -4.52
CA GLU A 281 -38.24 5.59 -4.55
C GLU A 281 -37.74 6.35 -3.30
N ASP A 282 -37.59 5.68 -2.16
CA ASP A 282 -37.17 6.29 -0.89
C ASP A 282 -35.67 6.64 -0.82
N ASN A 283 -34.81 6.03 -1.64
CA ASN A 283 -33.37 6.35 -1.71
C ASN A 283 -33.02 7.47 -2.71
N ASN A 284 -34.00 7.95 -3.49
CA ASN A 284 -33.83 9.08 -4.42
C ASN A 284 -34.04 10.44 -3.73
N THR A 285 -33.81 10.55 -2.43
CA THR A 285 -33.58 11.84 -1.75
C THR A 285 -32.13 12.31 -1.97
N TYR A 286 -31.70 12.39 -3.23
CA TYR A 286 -30.82 13.50 -3.59
C TYR A 286 -31.69 14.74 -3.36
N GLY A 287 -31.29 15.56 -2.38
CA GLY A 287 -32.00 16.78 -2.03
C GLY A 287 -32.39 17.50 -3.30
N SER A 288 -33.65 17.95 -3.35
CA SER A 288 -34.17 18.85 -4.34
C SER A 288 -33.20 20.04 -4.51
N MET A 289 -32.20 19.90 -5.37
CA MET A 289 -31.87 21.00 -6.23
C MET A 289 -33.10 21.10 -7.11
N GLU A 290 -33.89 22.14 -6.85
CA GLU A 290 -34.92 22.62 -7.77
C GLU A 290 -34.26 22.81 -9.14
N HIS A 291 -34.17 21.73 -9.90
CA HIS A 291 -34.12 21.82 -11.33
C HIS A 291 -35.58 21.92 -11.74
N ASP A 292 -35.96 23.13 -12.15
CA ASP A 292 -37.29 23.48 -12.69
C ASP A 292 -37.71 22.61 -13.89
N LEU A 293 -36.85 21.68 -14.34
CA LEU A 293 -37.06 20.81 -15.48
C LEU A 293 -36.81 19.37 -15.06
N THR A 294 -37.80 18.53 -15.30
CA THR A 294 -37.73 17.08 -15.17
C THR A 294 -36.71 16.48 -16.15
N LEU A 295 -36.20 15.29 -15.83
CA LEU A 295 -35.28 14.53 -16.67
C LEU A 295 -35.82 14.34 -18.11
N LEU A 296 -37.14 14.19 -18.25
CA LEU A 296 -37.83 14.10 -19.53
C LEU A 296 -37.76 15.41 -20.33
N GLU A 297 -37.95 16.55 -19.68
CA GLU A 297 -37.85 17.87 -20.31
C GLU A 297 -36.41 18.18 -20.75
N MET A 298 -35.42 17.77 -19.95
CA MET A 298 -34.01 17.87 -20.33
C MET A 298 -33.68 17.04 -21.58
N CYS A 299 -34.18 15.80 -21.67
CA CYS A 299 -34.00 14.96 -22.87
C CYS A 299 -34.64 15.59 -24.11
N ILE A 300 -35.86 16.12 -23.98
CA ILE A 300 -36.56 16.80 -25.09
C ILE A 300 -35.78 18.04 -25.56
N MET A 301 -35.23 18.83 -24.63
CA MET A 301 -34.42 20.00 -24.98
C MET A 301 -33.11 19.63 -25.68
N LEU A 302 -32.45 18.55 -25.24
CA LEU A 302 -31.26 18.00 -25.89
C LEU A 302 -31.56 17.51 -27.31
N ASP A 303 -32.64 16.77 -27.51
CA ASP A 303 -33.07 16.31 -28.83
C ASP A 303 -33.37 17.49 -29.77
N GLN A 304 -33.98 18.56 -29.26
CA GLN A 304 -34.22 19.80 -30.02
C GLN A 304 -32.93 20.55 -30.37
N GLN A 305 -31.94 20.58 -29.45
CA GLN A 305 -30.63 21.18 -29.73
C GLN A 305 -29.84 20.37 -30.77
N ILE A 306 -29.86 19.04 -30.66
CA ILE A 306 -29.23 18.14 -31.63
C ILE A 306 -29.87 18.32 -33.00
N ALA A 307 -31.20 18.40 -33.08
CA ALA A 307 -31.91 18.65 -34.34
C ALA A 307 -31.58 20.02 -34.96
N LYS A 308 -31.42 21.08 -34.13
CA LYS A 308 -30.98 22.41 -34.60
C LYS A 308 -29.55 22.41 -35.12
N LEU A 309 -28.64 21.70 -34.44
CA LEU A 309 -27.25 21.57 -34.88
C LEU A 309 -27.10 20.72 -36.15
N ALA A 310 -27.96 19.73 -36.33
CA ALA A 310 -28.00 18.90 -37.54
C ALA A 310 -28.67 19.59 -38.75
N SER A 311 -29.34 20.73 -38.53
CA SER A 311 -30.01 21.52 -39.58
C SER A 311 -29.33 22.87 -39.87
N ALA A 312 -28.20 23.14 -39.21
CA ALA A 312 -27.29 24.25 -39.50
C ALA A 312 -26.12 23.76 -40.38
#